data_AF-T1FJ03-F1
#
_entry.id   AF-T1FJ03-F1
#
_cell.length_a   1.000
_cell.length_b   1.000
_cell.length_c   1.000
_cell.angle_alpha   90.00
_cell.angle_beta   90.00
_cell.angle_gamma   90.00
#
_symmetry.space_group_name_H-M   'P 1'
#
loop_
_entity.id
_entity.type
_entity.pdbx_description
1 polymer ?
#
loop_
_entity_poly.entity_id
_entity_poly.type
_entity_poly.pdbx_seq_one_letter_code
_entity_poly.pdbx_strand_id
1 'polypeptide(L)'
;MEKLAKKNSTQHEKLGEAKKTTYHMIDEIIEKLEEDSIYVYPELRKSAIKGFKVDGSPDGEANIEFDIVLIMRINKYVELSHKRIVVYQICTKLQIGTLLPKLGLHLGGGGPCIELDVMLVWDVGEIIEKVPSPIANRCFMMVKPGTNIPMQSITDEDDHNNRYLRPFSLLEFFNEKIEMCCRKYEPTLVDHGPCILMVVAIPKTEDDPDFKFLIDIVLTLKVNNDEIYVPKPTDIFNDDPVLIRPHYSWVRSFSIEERSEILEFIPEKKNLMRVFKFILFKSYLPSYYLKNIFLKVCHKFSNDELWSEKYLGLRLIDLLQELLTCLKNRNLPCFFQPNVDILVGINEIFILENRRVCQKLTDDEEFMLETLNKRLE
;
A
#
# COMPACT_ATOMS: atom_id res chain seq x y z
N MET A 1 -17.71 -12.15 -26.98
CA MET A 1 -16.85 -13.16 -26.32
C MET A 1 -15.41 -13.08 -26.80
N GLU A 2 -15.12 -13.23 -28.09
CA GLU A 2 -13.73 -13.16 -28.62
C GLU A 2 -13.01 -11.83 -28.37
N LYS A 3 -13.69 -10.68 -28.55
CA LYS A 3 -13.10 -9.36 -28.22
C LYS A 3 -12.71 -9.23 -26.74
N LEU A 4 -13.52 -9.80 -25.85
CA LEU A 4 -13.28 -9.79 -24.39
C LEU A 4 -12.13 -10.74 -24.02
N ALA A 5 -12.09 -11.93 -24.62
CA ALA A 5 -11.00 -12.87 -24.45
C ALA A 5 -9.66 -12.29 -24.95
N LYS A 6 -9.68 -11.59 -26.09
CA LYS A 6 -8.52 -10.87 -26.62
C LYS A 6 -8.07 -9.74 -25.68
N LYS A 7 -9.00 -8.89 -25.20
CA LYS A 7 -8.70 -7.82 -24.21
C LYS A 7 -8.05 -8.40 -22.95
N ASN A 8 -8.60 -9.48 -22.40
CA ASN A 8 -8.09 -10.13 -21.18
C ASN A 8 -6.72 -10.78 -21.40
N SER A 9 -6.47 -11.41 -22.56
CA SER A 9 -5.16 -11.96 -22.92
C SER A 9 -4.09 -10.87 -22.94
N THR A 10 -4.37 -9.77 -23.63
CA THR A 10 -3.46 -8.62 -23.73
C THR A 10 -3.20 -7.98 -22.37
N GLN A 11 -4.18 -7.92 -21.46
CA GLN A 11 -3.97 -7.38 -20.12
C GLN A 11 -3.06 -8.28 -19.26
N HIS A 12 -3.19 -9.60 -19.39
CA HIS A 12 -2.29 -10.54 -18.71
C HIS A 12 -0.85 -10.47 -19.24
N GLU A 13 -0.69 -10.28 -20.54
CA GLU A 13 0.63 -10.07 -21.18
C GLU A 13 1.25 -8.75 -20.72
N LYS A 14 0.52 -7.63 -20.83
CA LYS A 14 0.94 -6.30 -20.33
C LYS A 14 1.37 -6.37 -18.86
N LEU A 15 0.61 -7.10 -18.06
CA LEU A 15 0.94 -7.30 -16.66
C LEU A 15 2.23 -8.13 -16.46
N GLY A 16 2.42 -9.19 -17.24
CA GLY A 16 3.64 -9.98 -17.19
C GLY A 16 4.87 -9.14 -17.54
N GLU A 17 4.72 -8.25 -18.52
CA GLU A 17 5.75 -7.30 -18.95
C GLU A 17 6.04 -6.24 -17.88
N ALA A 18 5.02 -5.56 -17.35
CA ALA A 18 5.16 -4.61 -16.23
C ALA A 18 5.95 -5.22 -15.07
N LYS A 19 5.59 -6.44 -14.64
CA LYS A 19 6.30 -7.13 -13.56
C LYS A 19 7.76 -7.38 -13.88
N LYS A 20 8.05 -7.86 -15.08
CA LYS A 20 9.42 -8.15 -15.50
C LYS A 20 10.25 -6.87 -15.52
N THR A 21 9.70 -5.80 -16.06
CA THR A 21 10.33 -4.47 -16.07
C THR A 21 10.57 -3.97 -14.65
N THR A 22 9.58 -4.04 -13.77
CA THR A 22 9.74 -3.65 -12.36
C THR A 22 10.80 -4.46 -11.65
N TYR A 23 10.83 -5.79 -11.77
CA TYR A 23 11.89 -6.58 -11.13
C TYR A 23 13.28 -6.17 -11.62
N HIS A 24 13.43 -5.96 -12.92
CA HIS A 24 14.69 -5.53 -13.50
C HIS A 24 15.11 -4.13 -13.00
N MET A 25 14.16 -3.19 -12.88
CA MET A 25 14.41 -1.87 -12.27
C MET A 25 14.79 -1.96 -10.79
N ILE A 26 14.11 -2.82 -10.03
CA ILE A 26 14.39 -3.04 -8.61
C ILE A 26 15.79 -3.64 -8.43
N ASP A 27 16.18 -4.62 -9.25
CA ASP A 27 17.50 -5.22 -9.20
C ASP A 27 18.60 -4.16 -9.45
N GLU A 28 18.40 -3.24 -10.39
CA GLU A 28 19.33 -2.14 -10.66
C GLU A 28 19.38 -1.08 -9.55
N ILE A 29 18.24 -0.78 -8.92
CA ILE A 29 18.18 0.07 -7.72
C ILE A 29 18.97 -0.58 -6.59
N ILE A 30 18.82 -1.89 -6.38
CA ILE A 30 19.55 -2.64 -5.36
C ILE A 30 21.05 -2.58 -5.62
N GLU A 31 21.50 -2.94 -6.82
CA GLU A 31 22.92 -2.91 -7.19
C GLU A 31 23.54 -1.53 -6.94
N LYS A 32 22.81 -0.45 -7.28
CA LYS A 32 23.30 0.92 -7.07
C LYS A 32 23.39 1.31 -5.60
N LEU A 33 22.41 0.92 -4.79
CA LEU A 33 22.43 1.16 -3.36
C LEU A 33 23.56 0.38 -2.68
N GLU A 34 23.87 -0.84 -3.15
CA GLU A 34 25.00 -1.64 -2.66
C GLU A 34 26.35 -0.97 -2.92
N GLU A 35 26.53 -0.24 -4.04
CA GLU A 35 27.74 0.56 -4.30
C GLU A 35 27.98 1.63 -3.21
N ASP A 36 26.90 2.18 -2.65
CA ASP A 36 26.94 3.15 -1.55
C ASP A 36 26.95 2.48 -0.16
N SER A 37 27.20 1.17 -0.10
CA SER A 37 27.16 0.35 1.13
C SER A 37 25.77 0.29 1.79
N ILE A 38 24.71 0.35 0.98
CA ILE A 38 23.30 0.25 1.41
C ILE A 38 22.71 -1.05 0.86
N TYR A 39 22.60 -2.07 1.71
CA TYR A 39 22.36 -3.46 1.29
C TYR A 39 20.88 -3.87 1.24
N VAL A 40 20.10 -3.34 0.32
CA VAL A 40 18.67 -3.69 0.17
C VAL A 40 18.47 -5.06 -0.53
N TYR A 41 17.37 -5.77 -0.28
CA TYR A 41 16.98 -6.98 -1.04
C TYR A 41 15.47 -7.02 -1.31
N PRO A 42 14.97 -7.79 -2.28
CA PRO A 42 13.53 -7.94 -2.52
C PRO A 42 12.95 -9.06 -1.63
N GLU A 43 11.93 -8.82 -0.78
CA GLU A 43 11.13 -9.90 -0.19
C GLU A 43 9.91 -10.19 -1.07
N LEU A 44 10.21 -10.86 -2.17
CA LEU A 44 9.25 -11.47 -3.08
C LEU A 44 8.44 -12.57 -2.37
N ARG A 45 7.49 -12.20 -1.51
CA ARG A 45 6.53 -13.15 -0.98
C ARG A 45 5.61 -13.54 -2.14
N LYS A 46 5.60 -14.83 -2.48
CA LYS A 46 4.68 -15.40 -3.45
C LYS A 46 3.24 -15.00 -3.07
N SER A 47 2.41 -14.77 -4.09
CA SER A 47 1.05 -14.22 -4.01
C SER A 47 0.96 -12.70 -3.99
N ALA A 48 1.15 -12.13 -5.18
CA ALA A 48 0.25 -11.07 -5.61
C ALA A 48 -1.18 -11.52 -5.32
N ILE A 49 -1.83 -10.89 -4.36
CA ILE A 49 -3.22 -11.18 -4.08
C ILE A 49 -4.03 -10.53 -5.22
N LYS A 50 -4.18 -11.26 -6.34
CA LYS A 50 -4.90 -10.77 -7.53
C LYS A 50 -6.21 -10.10 -7.10
N GLY A 51 -6.28 -8.78 -7.24
CA GLY A 51 -7.52 -7.99 -7.26
C GLY A 51 -8.05 -7.43 -5.95
N PHE A 52 -7.26 -7.25 -4.88
CA PHE A 52 -7.81 -6.69 -3.62
C PHE A 52 -7.94 -5.17 -3.55
N LYS A 53 -7.16 -4.43 -4.33
CA LYS A 53 -7.35 -2.98 -4.47
C LYS A 53 -8.30 -2.74 -5.65
N VAL A 54 -9.40 -2.05 -5.36
CA VAL A 54 -10.33 -1.52 -6.35
C VAL A 54 -10.16 -0.01 -6.27
N ASP A 55 -9.05 0.46 -6.83
CA ASP A 55 -8.92 1.88 -7.13
C ASP A 55 -9.55 2.02 -8.50
N GLY A 56 -10.85 2.35 -8.47
CA GLY A 56 -11.60 2.54 -9.69
C GLY A 56 -11.09 3.81 -10.35
N SER A 57 -10.68 3.73 -11.61
CA SER A 57 -10.71 4.94 -12.43
C SER A 57 -12.16 5.48 -12.44
N PRO A 58 -12.36 6.79 -12.68
CA PRO A 58 -13.71 7.34 -12.89
C PRO A 58 -14.51 6.58 -13.96
N ASP A 59 -13.82 5.86 -14.84
CA ASP A 59 -14.35 5.11 -15.98
C ASP A 59 -14.65 3.63 -15.66
N GLY A 60 -14.66 3.23 -14.37
CA GLY A 60 -15.12 1.91 -13.93
C GLY A 60 -14.15 0.76 -14.17
N GLU A 61 -12.94 1.00 -14.69
CA GLU A 61 -11.93 -0.03 -14.82
C GLU A 61 -11.17 -0.24 -13.50
N ALA A 62 -11.10 -1.49 -13.05
CA ALA A 62 -10.31 -1.86 -11.88
C ALA A 62 -8.82 -1.80 -12.23
N ASN A 63 -8.07 -0.92 -11.55
CA ASN A 63 -6.61 -0.94 -11.62
C ASN A 63 -6.10 -2.30 -11.11
N ILE A 64 -5.12 -2.87 -11.80
CA ILE A 64 -4.46 -4.09 -11.31
C ILE A 64 -3.28 -3.67 -10.48
N GLU A 65 -3.36 -3.91 -9.18
CA GLU A 65 -2.30 -3.56 -8.26
C GLU A 65 -1.47 -4.77 -7.78
N PHE A 66 -0.18 -4.57 -7.52
CA PHE A 66 0.70 -5.56 -6.92
C PHE A 66 1.52 -5.00 -5.78
N ASP A 67 1.37 -5.60 -4.61
CA ASP A 67 2.31 -5.37 -3.51
C ASP A 67 3.57 -6.25 -3.65
N ILE A 68 4.65 -5.61 -4.07
CA ILE A 68 6.04 -6.03 -3.89
C ILE A 68 6.50 -5.45 -2.55
N VAL A 69 7.15 -6.27 -1.73
CA VAL A 69 7.76 -5.82 -0.47
C VAL A 69 9.22 -6.17 -0.60
N LEU A 70 10.10 -5.21 -0.65
CA LEU A 70 11.56 -5.35 -0.59
C LEU A 70 11.98 -5.16 0.87
N ILE A 71 12.99 -5.88 1.33
CA ILE A 71 13.57 -5.76 2.66
C ILE A 71 15.09 -5.66 2.63
N MET A 72 15.73 -4.83 3.44
CA MET A 72 17.20 -4.72 3.56
C MET A 72 17.65 -5.59 4.71
N ARG A 73 18.92 -6.01 4.74
CA ARG A 73 19.63 -6.42 5.95
C ARG A 73 20.96 -5.73 6.05
N ILE A 74 21.25 -5.16 7.21
CA ILE A 74 22.63 -4.96 7.64
C ILE A 74 23.10 -6.29 8.20
N ASN A 75 23.79 -7.08 7.38
CA ASN A 75 24.71 -8.03 7.97
C ASN A 75 25.92 -7.24 8.47
N LYS A 76 26.23 -7.40 9.76
CA LYS A 76 27.62 -7.27 10.24
C LYS A 76 28.51 -8.00 9.22
N TYR A 77 29.58 -7.36 8.74
CA TYR A 77 30.64 -7.96 7.93
C TYR A 77 30.86 -9.45 8.28
N VAL A 78 30.18 -10.33 7.54
CA VAL A 78 30.39 -11.78 7.57
C VAL A 78 30.13 -12.24 6.15
N GLU A 79 31.17 -12.81 5.55
CA GLU A 79 31.25 -13.29 4.17
C GLU A 79 29.96 -14.02 3.75
N LEU A 80 29.17 -13.40 2.87
CA LEU A 80 28.07 -14.08 2.19
C LEU A 80 28.50 -14.46 0.78
N SER A 81 29.09 -15.64 0.67
CA SER A 81 29.21 -16.34 -0.60
C SER A 81 27.83 -16.85 -1.04
N HIS A 82 27.35 -16.34 -2.19
CA HIS A 82 26.41 -16.97 -3.12
C HIS A 82 25.03 -17.36 -2.56
N LYS A 83 24.02 -16.49 -2.74
CA LYS A 83 22.62 -16.91 -2.82
C LYS A 83 22.01 -16.45 -4.14
N ARG A 84 21.71 -17.42 -5.00
CA ARG A 84 20.91 -17.24 -6.21
C ARG A 84 19.45 -17.06 -5.83
N ILE A 85 18.81 -16.03 -6.40
CA ILE A 85 17.36 -15.84 -6.35
C ILE A 85 16.72 -16.90 -7.26
N VAL A 86 15.74 -17.65 -6.74
CA VAL A 86 14.95 -18.62 -7.52
C VAL A 86 13.49 -18.18 -7.51
N VAL A 87 12.99 -17.78 -8.67
CA VAL A 87 11.57 -17.42 -8.88
C VAL A 87 10.80 -18.68 -9.29
N TYR A 88 9.69 -18.97 -8.59
CA TYR A 88 8.73 -20.00 -9.01
C TYR A 88 7.43 -19.35 -9.48
N GLN A 89 6.99 -19.73 -10.68
CA GLN A 89 5.72 -19.34 -11.28
C GLN A 89 4.62 -20.31 -10.83
N ILE A 90 3.56 -19.80 -10.19
CA ILE A 90 2.31 -20.54 -9.98
C ILE A 90 1.19 -19.75 -10.64
N CYS A 91 0.62 -20.33 -11.69
CA CYS A 91 -0.51 -19.80 -12.44
C CYS A 91 -1.80 -20.39 -11.86
N THR A 92 -2.55 -19.62 -11.07
CA THR A 92 -3.95 -19.95 -10.78
C THR A 92 -4.88 -19.10 -11.66
N LYS A 93 -5.68 -19.80 -12.46
CA LYS A 93 -6.84 -19.26 -13.17
C LYS A 93 -7.86 -18.81 -12.14
N LEU A 94 -8.17 -17.52 -12.11
CA LEU A 94 -9.39 -17.03 -11.46
C LEU A 94 -10.42 -16.86 -12.58
N GLN A 95 -11.38 -17.79 -12.66
CA GLN A 95 -12.58 -17.58 -13.48
C GLN A 95 -13.47 -16.57 -12.75
N ILE A 96 -13.30 -15.28 -13.02
CA ILE A 96 -14.38 -14.30 -12.85
C ILE A 96 -15.31 -14.49 -14.06
N GLY A 97 -16.01 -15.61 -14.05
CA GLY A 97 -16.74 -16.12 -15.21
C GLY A 97 -18.08 -16.68 -14.80
N THR A 98 -18.87 -15.92 -14.03
CA THR A 98 -20.31 -16.22 -13.86
C THR A 98 -21.19 -15.07 -13.37
N LEU A 99 -20.69 -13.85 -13.20
CA LEU A 99 -21.55 -12.66 -13.05
C LEU A 99 -21.10 -11.57 -14.01
N LEU A 100 -22.04 -11.16 -14.87
CA LEU A 100 -22.00 -10.11 -15.92
C LEU A 100 -21.62 -10.57 -17.34
N PRO A 101 -22.63 -10.58 -18.22
CA PRO A 101 -22.46 -9.95 -19.52
C PRO A 101 -23.64 -9.03 -19.85
N LYS A 102 -23.30 -7.80 -20.24
CA LYS A 102 -23.93 -6.93 -21.26
C LYS A 102 -23.78 -5.50 -20.79
N LEU A 103 -23.11 -4.70 -21.60
CA LEU A 103 -23.47 -3.32 -21.98
C LEU A 103 -22.22 -2.76 -22.66
N GLY A 104 -22.17 -2.93 -23.98
CA GLY A 104 -21.09 -2.36 -24.77
C GLY A 104 -21.28 -0.86 -24.86
N LEU A 105 -20.40 -0.09 -24.22
CA LEU A 105 -20.16 1.32 -24.53
C LEU A 105 -18.67 1.63 -24.38
N HIS A 106 -18.17 2.47 -25.30
CA HIS A 106 -16.82 3.02 -25.33
C HIS A 106 -16.91 4.50 -24.92
N LEU A 107 -16.07 4.93 -23.97
CA LEU A 107 -15.65 6.31 -23.79
C LEU A 107 -14.12 6.33 -23.54
N GLY A 108 -13.48 7.42 -23.94
CA GLY A 108 -12.06 7.45 -24.32
C GLY A 108 -11.03 7.55 -23.18
N GLY A 109 -9.84 7.00 -23.50
CA GLY A 109 -8.55 7.50 -23.03
C GLY A 109 -8.04 7.06 -21.65
N GLY A 110 -8.88 6.60 -20.73
CA GLY A 110 -8.48 6.09 -19.42
C GLY A 110 -8.31 4.56 -19.43
N GLY A 111 -7.23 4.06 -20.03
CA GLY A 111 -6.94 2.62 -19.96
C GLY A 111 -6.66 2.16 -18.53
N PRO A 112 -6.76 0.85 -18.25
CA PRO A 112 -6.56 0.33 -16.90
C PRO A 112 -5.10 0.57 -16.51
N CYS A 113 -4.88 1.24 -15.40
CA CYS A 113 -3.54 1.48 -14.88
C CYS A 113 -3.10 0.26 -14.06
N ILE A 114 -1.88 -0.20 -14.27
CA ILE A 114 -1.26 -1.20 -13.40
C ILE A 114 -0.48 -0.41 -12.34
N GLU A 115 -0.71 -0.69 -11.07
CA GLU A 115 0.01 -0.08 -9.94
C GLU A 115 0.82 -1.17 -9.25
N LEU A 116 2.05 -0.87 -8.85
CA LEU A 116 2.96 -1.83 -8.26
C LEU A 116 3.53 -1.21 -6.99
N ASP A 117 2.93 -1.48 -5.83
CA ASP A 117 3.51 -1.11 -4.54
C ASP A 117 4.83 -1.88 -4.36
N VAL A 118 5.85 -1.22 -3.85
CA VAL A 118 7.20 -1.76 -3.65
C VAL A 118 7.70 -1.25 -2.30
N MET A 119 7.64 -2.01 -1.21
CA MET A 119 8.29 -1.54 0.02
C MET A 119 9.81 -1.64 -0.15
N LEU A 120 10.65 -0.68 0.23
CA LEU A 120 12.11 -0.83 0.35
C LEU A 120 12.46 -0.88 1.84
N VAL A 121 12.37 -2.04 2.47
CA VAL A 121 12.63 -2.16 3.92
C VAL A 121 14.12 -2.03 4.19
N TRP A 122 14.51 -1.49 5.35
CA TRP A 122 15.84 -1.17 5.81
C TRP A 122 16.06 -1.91 7.17
N ASP A 123 16.45 -3.21 7.24
CA ASP A 123 16.74 -3.93 8.50
C ASP A 123 18.02 -3.45 9.18
N VAL A 124 17.81 -2.50 10.07
CA VAL A 124 18.81 -1.84 10.89
C VAL A 124 19.12 -2.62 12.16
N GLY A 125 18.49 -3.77 12.39
CA GLY A 125 18.75 -4.66 13.53
C GLY A 125 18.87 -3.93 14.87
N GLU A 126 19.89 -4.31 15.65
CA GLU A 126 20.24 -3.69 16.94
C GLU A 126 21.05 -2.40 16.80
N ILE A 127 21.30 -1.93 15.57
CA ILE A 127 22.16 -0.76 15.33
C ILE A 127 21.44 0.55 15.68
N ILE A 128 20.11 0.50 15.83
CA ILE A 128 19.32 1.66 16.20
C ILE A 128 18.69 1.52 17.59
N GLU A 129 18.63 2.64 18.30
CA GLU A 129 17.89 2.74 19.56
C GLU A 129 16.48 3.27 19.26
N LYS A 130 15.45 2.53 19.70
CA LYS A 130 14.06 3.00 19.63
C LYS A 130 13.84 4.06 20.70
N VAL A 131 13.54 5.29 20.29
CA VAL A 131 13.12 6.33 21.23
C VAL A 131 11.61 6.47 21.10
N PRO A 132 10.83 6.13 22.17
CA PRO A 132 9.39 6.32 22.17
C PRO A 132 9.07 7.78 21.85
N SER A 133 8.11 8.00 20.95
CA SER A 133 7.58 9.34 20.76
C SER A 133 6.95 9.83 22.07
N PRO A 134 7.12 11.11 22.45
CA PRO A 134 6.38 11.70 23.57
C PRO A 134 4.87 11.65 23.38
N ILE A 135 4.41 11.37 22.15
CA ILE A 135 3.01 11.17 21.81
C ILE A 135 2.65 9.71 22.07
N ALA A 136 2.39 9.39 23.34
CA ALA A 136 2.16 8.05 23.87
C ALA A 136 1.05 7.24 23.16
N ASN A 137 0.21 7.89 22.35
CA ASN A 137 -0.95 7.27 21.70
C ASN A 137 -0.75 6.95 20.22
N ARG A 138 0.48 7.05 19.70
CA ARG A 138 0.69 6.91 18.26
C ARG A 138 1.90 6.03 17.96
N CYS A 139 1.82 5.27 16.87
CA CYS A 139 2.84 4.33 16.38
C CYS A 139 4.16 5.00 15.94
N PHE A 140 4.49 6.17 16.48
CA PHE A 140 5.66 6.93 16.12
C PHE A 140 6.86 6.51 16.92
N MET A 141 7.98 6.38 16.23
CA MET A 141 9.29 6.28 16.84
C MET A 141 10.23 7.32 16.25
N MET A 142 11.20 7.73 17.05
CA MET A 142 12.43 8.33 16.55
C MET A 142 13.51 7.26 16.56
N VAL A 143 14.38 7.31 15.56
CA VAL A 143 15.43 6.31 15.33
C VAL A 143 16.76 6.99 15.57
N LYS A 144 17.53 6.56 16.56
CA LYS A 144 18.88 7.08 16.77
C LYS A 144 19.91 6.21 16.05
N PRO A 145 20.78 6.79 15.20
CA PRO A 145 21.82 6.02 14.54
C PRO A 145 22.85 5.50 15.55
N GLY A 146 23.25 4.23 15.42
CA GLY A 146 24.40 3.67 16.11
C GLY A 146 25.72 4.23 15.57
N THR A 147 26.83 3.96 16.26
CA THR A 147 28.17 4.50 15.91
C THR A 147 28.70 4.05 14.54
N ASN A 148 28.07 3.06 13.91
CA ASN A 148 28.57 2.38 12.71
C ASN A 148 27.63 2.51 11.50
N ILE A 149 26.69 3.46 11.48
CA ILE A 149 25.85 3.65 10.29
C ILE A 149 26.67 4.37 9.21
N PRO A 150 26.84 3.81 8.00
CA PRO A 150 27.66 4.39 6.92
C PRO A 150 27.08 5.68 6.30
N MET A 151 26.07 6.30 6.90
CA MET A 151 25.34 7.45 6.36
C MET A 151 25.60 8.74 7.13
N GLN A 152 26.87 9.14 7.27
CA GLN A 152 27.23 10.43 7.88
C GLN A 152 26.65 11.63 7.10
N SER A 153 26.26 11.45 5.83
CA SER A 153 25.71 12.49 4.95
C SER A 153 24.19 12.71 5.07
N ILE A 154 23.45 11.85 5.77
CA ILE A 154 21.97 11.95 5.89
C ILE A 154 21.57 12.55 7.24
N THR A 155 22.55 12.72 8.14
CA THR A 155 22.39 13.40 9.42
C THR A 155 22.75 14.88 9.26
N ASP A 156 21.86 15.76 9.73
CA ASP A 156 21.94 17.21 9.56
C ASP A 156 23.14 17.82 10.29
N GLU A 157 23.98 18.59 9.59
CA GLU A 157 25.12 19.30 10.21
C GLU A 157 24.68 20.27 11.32
N ASP A 158 23.45 20.79 11.24
CA ASP A 158 22.88 21.76 12.19
C ASP A 158 22.11 21.12 13.36
N ASP A 159 21.78 19.82 13.31
CA ASP A 159 21.31 19.13 14.51
C ASP A 159 22.54 18.81 15.33
N HIS A 160 22.86 19.68 16.29
CA HIS A 160 24.08 19.69 17.12
C HIS A 160 24.52 18.36 17.77
N ASN A 161 23.86 17.23 17.49
CA ASN A 161 24.29 15.89 17.91
C ASN A 161 23.93 14.74 16.95
N ASN A 162 23.50 14.94 15.70
CA ASN A 162 23.14 13.85 14.76
C ASN A 162 22.27 12.75 15.42
N ARG A 163 21.34 13.16 16.29
CA ARG A 163 20.75 12.22 17.27
C ARG A 163 19.72 11.31 16.65
N TYR A 164 19.13 11.71 15.53
CA TYR A 164 17.99 11.01 14.96
C TYR A 164 18.09 10.95 13.44
N LEU A 165 17.69 9.81 12.90
CA LEU A 165 17.51 9.60 11.48
C LEU A 165 16.31 10.42 11.00
N ARG A 166 16.53 11.24 9.97
CA ARG A 166 15.50 12.04 9.31
C ARG A 166 14.89 11.24 8.16
N PRO A 167 13.66 10.69 8.29
CA PRO A 167 12.99 9.99 7.20
C PRO A 167 12.93 10.80 5.91
N PHE A 168 12.77 12.12 5.99
CA PHE A 168 12.74 12.97 4.79
C PHE A 168 14.09 13.03 4.06
N SER A 169 15.19 13.29 4.77
CA SER A 169 16.53 13.32 4.16
C SER A 169 16.92 11.95 3.59
N LEU A 170 16.49 10.87 4.24
CA LEU A 170 16.67 9.53 3.72
C LEU A 170 15.83 9.31 2.44
N LEU A 171 14.58 9.77 2.42
CA LEU A 171 13.72 9.70 1.23
C LEU A 171 14.32 10.48 0.05
N GLU A 172 14.85 11.69 0.28
CA GLU A 172 15.55 12.49 -0.74
C GLU A 172 16.75 11.74 -1.32
N PHE A 173 17.59 11.19 -0.43
CA PHE A 173 18.74 10.37 -0.85
C PHE A 173 18.29 9.18 -1.71
N PHE A 174 17.28 8.42 -1.26
CA PHE A 174 16.76 7.29 -2.03
C PHE A 174 16.15 7.72 -3.37
N ASN A 175 15.46 8.86 -3.39
CA ASN A 175 14.85 9.41 -4.60
C ASN A 175 15.92 9.74 -5.65
N GLU A 176 17.01 10.42 -5.25
CA GLU A 176 18.14 10.72 -6.14
C GLU A 176 18.74 9.44 -6.73
N LYS A 177 18.97 8.41 -5.89
CA LYS A 177 19.56 7.14 -6.34
C LYS A 177 18.63 6.37 -7.28
N ILE A 178 17.34 6.32 -6.96
CA ILE A 178 16.33 5.68 -7.82
C ILE A 178 16.21 6.41 -9.15
N GLU A 179 16.18 7.75 -9.14
CA GLU A 179 16.17 8.55 -10.36
C GLU A 179 17.37 8.23 -11.26
N MET A 180 18.58 8.18 -10.67
CA MET A 180 19.80 7.85 -11.39
C MET A 180 19.74 6.46 -12.04
N CYS A 181 19.29 5.42 -11.32
CA CYS A 181 19.15 4.07 -11.86
C CYS A 181 18.14 4.01 -12.99
N CYS A 182 17.01 4.69 -12.79
CA CYS A 182 15.86 4.50 -13.64
C CYS A 182 15.82 5.44 -14.86
N ARG A 183 16.79 6.35 -15.06
CA ARG A 183 16.79 7.31 -16.19
C ARG A 183 16.50 6.69 -17.57
N LYS A 184 16.98 5.48 -17.82
CA LYS A 184 16.78 4.79 -19.10
C LYS A 184 15.35 4.29 -19.36
N TYR A 185 14.50 4.28 -18.33
CA TYR A 185 13.07 3.99 -18.44
C TYR A 185 12.22 5.27 -18.54
N GLU A 186 12.89 6.43 -18.59
CA GLU A 186 12.27 7.77 -18.61
C GLU A 186 11.17 7.94 -17.55
N PRO A 187 11.42 7.55 -16.28
CA PRO A 187 10.39 7.57 -15.25
C PRO A 187 9.99 9.00 -14.95
N THR A 188 8.69 9.21 -14.74
CA THR A 188 8.23 10.43 -14.07
C THR A 188 8.10 10.12 -12.58
N LEU A 189 8.94 10.75 -11.76
CA LEU A 189 8.85 10.67 -10.31
C LEU A 189 7.83 11.70 -9.81
N VAL A 190 6.93 11.26 -8.94
CA VAL A 190 5.88 12.08 -8.34
C VAL A 190 6.01 11.98 -6.82
N ASP A 191 5.96 13.13 -6.14
CA ASP A 191 5.88 13.16 -4.68
C ASP A 191 4.55 12.53 -4.24
N HIS A 192 4.62 11.42 -3.51
CA HIS A 192 3.47 10.65 -3.05
C HIS A 192 3.58 10.35 -1.55
N GLY A 193 3.89 11.38 -0.77
CA GLY A 193 3.95 11.30 0.69
C GLY A 193 5.14 10.45 1.14
N PRO A 194 4.93 9.28 1.80
CA PRO A 194 6.04 8.43 2.21
C PRO A 194 6.59 7.53 1.09
N CYS A 195 5.97 7.57 -0.09
CA CYS A 195 6.29 6.73 -1.24
C CYS A 195 6.97 7.56 -2.33
N ILE A 196 7.86 6.92 -3.08
CA ILE A 196 8.38 7.40 -4.36
C ILE A 196 7.51 6.79 -5.45
N LEU A 197 6.55 7.56 -5.96
CA LEU A 197 5.69 7.12 -7.04
C LEU A 197 6.40 7.30 -8.38
N MET A 198 6.51 6.22 -9.14
CA MET A 198 7.18 6.19 -10.43
C MET A 198 6.21 5.82 -11.53
N VAL A 199 6.06 6.69 -12.54
CA VAL A 199 5.31 6.39 -13.75
C VAL A 199 6.28 5.83 -14.79
N VAL A 200 6.08 4.58 -15.21
CA VAL A 200 6.91 3.89 -16.19
C VAL A 200 6.13 3.68 -17.46
N ALA A 201 6.73 4.06 -18.60
CA ALA A 201 6.20 3.78 -19.93
C ALA A 201 7.03 2.68 -20.60
N ILE A 202 6.36 1.63 -21.08
CA ILE A 202 6.99 0.63 -21.94
C ILE A 202 6.68 1.03 -23.39
N PRO A 203 7.70 1.47 -24.17
CA PRO A 203 7.50 1.83 -25.56
C PRO A 203 7.06 0.60 -26.32
N LYS A 204 6.01 0.75 -27.12
CA LYS A 204 5.52 -0.31 -27.98
C LYS A 204 5.91 -0.09 -29.44
N THR A 205 5.68 -1.12 -30.24
CA THR A 205 5.73 -1.04 -31.71
C THR A 205 4.85 0.12 -32.21
N GLU A 206 5.20 0.72 -33.35
CA GLU A 206 4.63 1.97 -33.90
C GLU A 206 3.08 2.08 -33.89
N ASP A 207 2.35 0.97 -33.84
CA ASP A 207 0.89 0.92 -33.91
C ASP A 207 0.15 0.83 -32.54
N ASP A 208 0.84 0.77 -31.39
CA ASP A 208 0.19 0.59 -30.06
C ASP A 208 0.67 1.69 -29.10
N PRO A 209 -0.22 2.42 -28.41
CA PRO A 209 0.17 3.45 -27.47
C PRO A 209 1.04 2.89 -26.34
N ASP A 210 1.96 3.72 -25.86
CA ASP A 210 2.83 3.38 -24.73
C ASP A 210 2.02 2.82 -23.57
N PHE A 211 2.44 1.65 -23.10
CA PHE A 211 1.81 1.04 -21.95
C PHE A 211 2.42 1.65 -20.69
N LYS A 212 1.61 2.44 -19.98
CA LYS A 212 2.01 3.08 -18.73
C LYS A 212 1.55 2.29 -17.51
N PHE A 213 2.40 2.22 -16.50
CA PHE A 213 2.09 1.66 -15.20
C PHE A 213 2.81 2.44 -14.09
N LEU A 214 2.31 2.33 -12.87
CA LEU A 214 2.79 3.02 -11.68
C LEU A 214 3.56 2.04 -10.81
N ILE A 215 4.61 2.53 -10.14
CA ILE A 215 5.36 1.80 -9.12
C ILE A 215 5.44 2.69 -7.87
N ASP A 216 4.85 2.26 -6.76
CA ASP A 216 4.81 3.00 -5.49
C ASP A 216 5.89 2.48 -4.55
N ILE A 217 7.07 3.11 -4.55
CA ILE A 217 8.21 2.62 -3.78
C ILE A 217 8.20 3.21 -2.36
N VAL A 218 7.88 2.39 -1.35
CA VAL A 218 7.76 2.79 0.07
C VAL A 218 9.01 2.44 0.86
N LEU A 219 9.90 3.39 1.09
CA LEU A 219 11.01 3.20 2.02
C LEU A 219 10.48 2.73 3.38
N THR A 220 11.10 1.73 3.99
CA THR A 220 10.66 1.17 5.27
C THR A 220 11.90 0.86 6.09
N LEU A 221 11.85 0.89 7.42
CA LEU A 221 12.87 0.35 8.32
C LEU A 221 12.35 -0.94 8.88
N LYS A 222 13.21 -1.93 9.02
CA LYS A 222 12.96 -3.08 9.87
C LYS A 222 13.86 -2.96 11.08
N VAL A 223 13.27 -3.10 12.24
CA VAL A 223 13.93 -2.92 13.52
C VAL A 223 13.79 -4.22 14.30
N ASN A 224 14.46 -4.31 15.46
CA ASN A 224 14.39 -5.50 16.32
C ASN A 224 12.96 -6.07 16.46
N ASN A 225 12.87 -7.41 16.47
CA ASN A 225 11.62 -8.22 16.52
C ASN A 225 10.78 -8.20 15.23
N ASP A 226 11.41 -8.03 14.07
CA ASP A 226 10.74 -8.01 12.76
C ASP A 226 9.70 -6.88 12.57
N GLU A 227 9.68 -5.89 13.47
CA GLU A 227 8.78 -4.74 13.34
C GLU A 227 9.25 -3.84 12.19
N ILE A 228 8.29 -3.33 11.41
CA ILE A 228 8.55 -2.49 10.26
C ILE A 228 7.99 -1.08 10.44
N TYR A 229 8.68 -0.07 9.92
CA TYR A 229 8.36 1.34 10.09
C TYR A 229 8.52 2.11 8.80
N VAL A 230 7.51 2.86 8.39
CA VAL A 230 7.57 3.70 7.18
C VAL A 230 7.82 5.15 7.56
N PRO A 231 8.52 5.94 6.73
CA PRO A 231 8.57 7.37 6.91
C PRO A 231 7.12 7.87 6.86
N LYS A 232 6.72 8.78 7.74
CA LYS A 232 5.44 9.45 7.56
C LYS A 232 5.56 10.87 8.09
N PRO A 233 5.64 11.88 7.20
CA PRO A 233 5.60 13.26 7.64
C PRO A 233 4.27 13.50 8.34
N THR A 234 4.32 14.06 9.55
CA THR A 234 3.12 14.36 10.32
C THR A 234 2.74 15.83 10.12
N ASP A 235 2.03 16.11 9.03
CA ASP A 235 1.40 17.44 8.83
C ASP A 235 0.16 17.63 9.71
N ILE A 236 -0.30 16.55 10.35
CA ILE A 236 -1.54 16.47 11.12
C ILE A 236 -1.48 17.29 12.42
N PHE A 237 -0.31 17.78 12.80
CA PHE A 237 -0.06 18.42 14.09
C PHE A 237 0.56 19.81 13.98
N ASN A 238 0.30 20.51 12.88
CA ASN A 238 0.86 21.84 12.63
C ASN A 238 0.63 22.86 13.77
N ASP A 239 -0.25 22.56 14.74
CA ASP A 239 -0.57 23.41 15.87
C ASP A 239 0.25 23.16 17.15
N ASP A 240 1.08 22.10 17.23
CA ASP A 240 1.97 21.88 18.39
C ASP A 240 3.46 22.07 18.02
N PRO A 241 3.99 23.30 18.16
CA PRO A 241 5.37 23.63 17.83
C PRO A 241 6.40 23.00 18.79
N VAL A 242 5.97 22.44 19.92
CA VAL A 242 6.88 21.95 20.97
C VAL A 242 7.18 20.45 20.82
N LEU A 243 6.24 19.67 20.29
CA LEU A 243 6.33 18.21 20.37
C LEU A 243 6.78 17.50 19.09
N ILE A 244 6.83 18.17 17.94
CA ILE A 244 7.07 17.47 16.67
C ILE A 244 7.89 18.32 15.71
N ARG A 245 9.16 17.97 15.52
CA ARG A 245 9.82 18.25 14.24
C ARG A 245 9.26 17.22 13.24
N PRO A 246 8.36 17.60 12.31
CA PRO A 246 7.57 16.66 11.48
C PRO A 246 8.43 15.77 10.57
N HIS A 247 9.72 16.06 10.47
CA HIS A 247 10.69 15.38 9.63
C HIS A 247 11.40 14.19 10.29
N TYR A 248 11.07 13.84 11.54
CA TYR A 248 11.76 12.77 12.31
C TYR A 248 10.89 11.54 12.60
N SER A 249 9.63 11.55 12.17
CA SER A 249 8.63 10.57 12.56
C SER A 249 8.60 9.34 11.65
N TRP A 250 8.78 8.18 12.27
CA TRP A 250 8.58 6.86 11.65
C TRP A 250 7.32 6.21 12.19
N VAL A 251 6.45 5.68 11.33
CA VAL A 251 5.20 5.02 11.74
C VAL A 251 5.32 3.52 11.58
N ARG A 252 5.00 2.76 12.64
CA ARG A 252 4.91 1.31 12.53
C ARG A 252 3.91 0.93 11.43
N SER A 253 4.37 0.14 10.47
CA SER A 253 3.55 -0.46 9.43
C SER A 253 3.13 -1.87 9.86
N PHE A 254 1.94 -2.28 9.43
CA PHE A 254 1.42 -3.64 9.63
C PHE A 254 1.14 -4.33 8.29
N SER A 255 1.69 -3.81 7.17
CA SER A 255 1.38 -4.33 5.84
C SER A 255 1.73 -5.83 5.69
N ILE A 256 2.75 -6.32 6.40
CA ILE A 256 3.14 -7.74 6.38
C ILE A 256 2.11 -8.59 7.14
N GLU A 257 1.72 -8.17 8.34
CA GLU A 257 0.74 -8.84 9.19
C GLU A 257 -0.65 -8.81 8.54
N GLU A 258 -1.07 -7.65 8.01
CA GLU A 258 -2.30 -7.50 7.21
C GLU A 258 -2.35 -8.49 6.06
N ARG A 259 -1.25 -8.58 5.31
CA ARG A 259 -1.16 -9.51 4.19
C ARG A 259 -1.27 -10.95 4.68
N SER A 260 -0.60 -11.31 5.77
CA SER A 260 -0.68 -12.66 6.35
C SER A 260 -2.12 -13.04 6.69
N GLU A 261 -2.86 -12.15 7.36
CA GLU A 261 -4.28 -12.35 7.67
C GLU A 261 -5.13 -12.50 6.40
N ILE A 262 -4.95 -11.60 5.44
CA ILE A 262 -5.76 -11.57 4.21
C ILE A 262 -5.50 -12.79 3.32
N LEU A 263 -4.28 -13.34 3.33
CA LEU A 263 -3.94 -14.53 2.55
C LEU A 263 -4.79 -15.73 2.96
N GLU A 264 -5.04 -15.91 4.25
CA GLU A 264 -5.82 -17.01 4.82
C GLU A 264 -7.33 -16.88 4.57
N PHE A 265 -7.82 -15.72 4.10
CA PHE A 265 -9.25 -15.53 3.86
C PHE A 265 -9.79 -16.33 2.67
N ILE A 266 -10.98 -16.93 2.84
CA ILE A 266 -11.75 -17.55 1.77
C ILE A 266 -12.20 -16.50 0.72
N PRO A 267 -12.39 -16.89 -0.57
CA PRO A 267 -12.69 -15.96 -1.66
C PRO A 267 -13.85 -15.00 -1.40
N GLU A 268 -14.86 -15.40 -0.66
CA GLU A 268 -16.05 -14.63 -0.31
C GLU A 268 -15.71 -13.41 0.56
N LYS A 269 -14.87 -13.59 1.59
CA LYS A 269 -14.29 -12.49 2.38
C LYS A 269 -13.54 -11.52 1.48
N LYS A 270 -12.70 -12.05 0.59
CA LYS A 270 -11.89 -11.28 -0.36
C LYS A 270 -12.76 -10.43 -1.28
N ASN A 271 -13.83 -11.02 -1.82
CA ASN A 271 -14.81 -10.36 -2.67
C ASN A 271 -15.56 -9.27 -1.91
N LEU A 272 -15.97 -9.53 -0.67
CA LEU A 272 -16.69 -8.56 0.12
C LEU A 272 -15.84 -7.34 0.48
N MET A 273 -14.55 -7.52 0.79
CA MET A 273 -13.61 -6.40 0.96
C MET A 273 -13.59 -5.50 -0.28
N ARG A 274 -13.55 -6.08 -1.48
CA ARG A 274 -13.55 -5.32 -2.75
C ARG A 274 -14.83 -4.51 -2.89
N VAL A 275 -15.99 -5.13 -2.66
CA VAL A 275 -17.29 -4.45 -2.70
C VAL A 275 -17.34 -3.33 -1.68
N PHE A 276 -16.89 -3.58 -0.44
CA PHE A 276 -16.86 -2.61 0.63
C PHE A 276 -15.98 -1.39 0.30
N LYS A 277 -14.77 -1.62 -0.21
CA LYS A 277 -13.91 -0.55 -0.74
C LYS A 277 -14.57 0.22 -1.88
N PHE A 278 -15.18 -0.51 -2.81
CA PHE A 278 -15.78 0.06 -4.01
C PHE A 278 -16.94 1.02 -3.70
N ILE A 279 -17.88 0.62 -2.83
CA ILE A 279 -19.02 1.48 -2.45
C ILE A 279 -18.54 2.72 -1.67
N LEU A 280 -17.44 2.61 -0.93
CA LEU A 280 -16.85 3.70 -0.15
C LEU A 280 -15.74 4.45 -0.88
N PHE A 281 -15.43 4.14 -2.13
CA PHE A 281 -14.31 4.82 -2.82
C PHE A 281 -14.54 6.34 -2.96
N LYS A 282 -15.80 6.79 -3.09
CA LYS A 282 -16.14 8.23 -3.14
C LYS A 282 -16.02 8.93 -1.78
N SER A 283 -15.86 8.17 -0.70
CA SER A 283 -15.85 8.69 0.66
C SER A 283 -14.49 9.33 1.02
N TYR A 284 -13.49 9.28 0.14
CA TYR A 284 -12.11 9.73 0.43
C TYR A 284 -11.48 9.05 1.65
N LEU A 285 -12.13 8.03 2.24
CA LEU A 285 -11.54 7.25 3.32
C LEU A 285 -10.33 6.47 2.79
N PRO A 286 -9.16 6.62 3.43
CA PRO A 286 -8.02 5.79 3.12
C PRO A 286 -8.38 4.31 3.19
N SER A 287 -7.92 3.53 2.20
CA SER A 287 -8.12 2.07 2.16
C SER A 287 -7.70 1.39 3.47
N TYR A 288 -6.68 1.92 4.15
CA TYR A 288 -6.22 1.43 5.46
C TYR A 288 -7.32 1.43 6.53
N TYR A 289 -8.20 2.43 6.55
CA TYR A 289 -9.30 2.49 7.52
C TYR A 289 -10.33 1.39 7.25
N LEU A 290 -10.64 1.17 5.97
CA LEU A 290 -11.56 0.11 5.54
C LEU A 290 -10.99 -1.28 5.84
N LYS A 291 -9.67 -1.48 5.66
CA LYS A 291 -8.99 -2.72 6.04
C LYS A 291 -9.10 -3.01 7.54
N ASN A 292 -8.90 -2.00 8.39
CA ASN A 292 -9.03 -2.17 9.86
C ASN A 292 -10.46 -2.59 10.27
N ILE A 293 -11.48 -1.95 9.70
CA ILE A 293 -12.89 -2.33 9.91
C ILE A 293 -13.13 -3.77 9.44
N PHE A 294 -12.64 -4.12 8.25
CA PHE A 294 -12.83 -5.44 7.68
C PHE A 294 -12.19 -6.54 8.52
N LEU A 295 -10.94 -6.36 8.94
CA LEU A 295 -10.24 -7.30 9.83
C LEU A 295 -11.01 -7.47 11.15
N LYS A 296 -11.50 -6.37 11.74
CA LYS A 296 -12.31 -6.41 12.97
C LYS A 296 -13.59 -7.22 12.80
N VAL A 297 -14.32 -7.04 11.70
CA VAL A 297 -15.54 -7.79 11.41
C VAL A 297 -15.22 -9.26 11.10
N CYS A 298 -14.15 -9.56 10.37
CA CYS A 298 -13.68 -10.93 10.16
C CYS A 298 -13.35 -11.65 11.47
N HIS A 299 -12.70 -10.95 12.41
CA HIS A 299 -12.39 -11.52 13.72
C HIS A 299 -13.66 -11.75 14.57
N LYS A 300 -14.65 -10.84 14.49
CA LYS A 300 -15.96 -11.00 15.14
C LYS A 300 -16.75 -12.21 14.60
N PHE A 301 -16.60 -12.51 13.31
CA PHE A 301 -17.28 -13.61 12.64
C PHE A 301 -16.27 -14.61 12.09
N SER A 302 -15.57 -15.30 12.98
CA SER A 302 -14.47 -16.21 12.61
C SER A 302 -14.92 -17.47 11.84
N ASN A 303 -16.18 -17.89 11.97
CA ASN A 303 -16.73 -19.03 11.22
C ASN A 303 -16.95 -18.66 9.74
N ASP A 304 -16.25 -19.35 8.84
CA ASP A 304 -16.34 -19.16 7.38
C ASP A 304 -17.73 -19.44 6.79
N GLU A 305 -18.56 -20.27 7.42
CA GLU A 305 -19.95 -20.49 6.96
C GLU A 305 -20.80 -19.22 7.01
N LEU A 306 -20.48 -18.30 7.93
CA LEU A 306 -21.12 -16.98 8.06
C LEU A 306 -20.72 -16.00 6.94
N TRP A 307 -19.77 -16.41 6.09
CA TRP A 307 -19.31 -15.66 4.92
C TRP A 307 -19.75 -16.31 3.62
N SER A 308 -20.58 -17.36 3.68
CA SER A 308 -21.22 -17.92 2.48
C SER A 308 -22.07 -16.87 1.76
N GLU A 309 -22.31 -17.08 0.46
CA GLU A 309 -23.05 -16.16 -0.40
C GLU A 309 -24.40 -15.71 0.19
N LYS A 310 -25.07 -16.61 0.92
CA LYS A 310 -26.34 -16.34 1.62
C LYS A 310 -26.24 -15.19 2.63
N TYR A 311 -25.07 -14.98 3.23
CA TYR A 311 -24.88 -14.00 4.31
C TYR A 311 -24.03 -12.79 3.90
N LEU A 312 -23.52 -12.74 2.66
CA LEU A 312 -22.64 -11.63 2.21
C LEU A 312 -23.31 -10.26 2.31
N GLY A 313 -24.60 -10.15 1.97
CA GLY A 313 -25.36 -8.91 2.14
C GLY A 313 -25.40 -8.46 3.60
N LEU A 314 -25.63 -9.39 4.54
CA LEU A 314 -25.59 -9.08 5.97
C LEU A 314 -24.19 -8.66 6.41
N ARG A 315 -23.14 -9.35 5.93
CA ARG A 315 -21.75 -8.99 6.26
C ARG A 315 -21.38 -7.60 5.75
N LEU A 316 -21.90 -7.18 4.59
CA LEU A 316 -21.72 -5.83 4.08
C LEU A 316 -22.33 -4.79 5.04
N ILE A 317 -23.53 -5.05 5.53
CA ILE A 317 -24.19 -4.19 6.51
C ILE A 317 -23.40 -4.14 7.82
N ASP A 318 -22.88 -5.28 8.32
CA ASP A 318 -22.02 -5.29 9.51
C ASP A 318 -20.77 -4.42 9.33
N LEU A 319 -20.13 -4.45 8.16
CA LEU A 319 -18.98 -3.59 7.85
C LEU A 319 -19.34 -2.11 7.86
N LEU A 320 -20.46 -1.74 7.23
CA LEU A 320 -20.95 -0.36 7.21
C LEU A 320 -21.33 0.12 8.61
N GLN A 321 -22.03 -0.70 9.40
CA GLN A 321 -22.40 -0.37 10.77
C GLN A 321 -21.18 -0.21 11.70
N GLU A 322 -20.17 -1.07 11.55
CA GLU A 322 -18.93 -0.96 12.32
C GLU A 322 -18.17 0.32 11.98
N LEU A 323 -18.03 0.65 10.68
CA LEU A 323 -17.43 1.90 10.23
C LEU A 323 -18.21 3.12 10.75
N LEU A 324 -19.54 3.10 10.60
CA LEU A 324 -20.42 4.16 11.07
C LEU A 324 -20.30 4.39 12.58
N THR A 325 -20.17 3.32 13.36
CA THR A 325 -19.97 3.38 14.81
C THR A 325 -18.64 4.04 15.14
N CYS A 326 -17.56 3.64 14.47
CA CYS A 326 -16.24 4.25 14.65
C CYS A 326 -16.25 5.76 14.30
N LEU A 327 -16.90 6.13 13.18
CA LEU A 327 -17.03 7.53 12.77
C LEU A 327 -17.91 8.36 13.73
N LYS A 328 -19.00 7.78 14.27
CA LYS A 328 -19.85 8.42 15.29
C LYS A 328 -19.10 8.68 16.59
N ASN A 329 -18.30 7.70 17.01
CA ASN A 329 -17.53 7.78 18.25
C ASN A 329 -16.21 8.56 18.07
N ARG A 330 -15.86 8.95 16.83
CA ARG A 330 -14.57 9.55 16.47
C ARG A 330 -13.40 8.71 16.96
N ASN A 331 -13.55 7.39 16.89
CA ASN A 331 -12.60 6.42 17.40
C ASN A 331 -12.56 5.20 16.49
N LEU A 332 -11.40 4.95 15.87
CA LEU A 332 -11.13 3.75 15.10
C LEU A 332 -9.83 3.12 15.62
N PRO A 333 -9.94 2.13 16.53
CA PRO A 333 -8.78 1.40 16.99
C PRO A 333 -8.06 0.70 15.84
N CYS A 334 -6.72 0.81 15.80
CA CYS A 334 -5.89 0.01 14.91
C CYS A 334 -6.05 -1.47 15.28
N PHE A 335 -6.29 -2.33 14.29
CA PHE A 335 -6.55 -3.74 14.48
C PHE A 335 -5.39 -4.45 15.21
N PHE A 336 -4.14 -4.17 14.80
CA PHE A 336 -2.94 -4.77 15.40
C PHE A 336 -2.45 -4.04 16.66
N GLN A 337 -2.96 -2.83 16.92
CA GLN A 337 -2.60 -2.06 18.11
C GLN A 337 -3.84 -1.33 18.66
N PRO A 338 -4.73 -2.02 19.40
CA PRO A 338 -6.04 -1.49 19.82
C PRO A 338 -5.98 -0.21 20.66
N ASN A 339 -4.83 0.07 21.30
CA ASN A 339 -4.61 1.29 22.08
C ASN A 339 -4.31 2.53 21.21
N VAL A 340 -4.13 2.34 19.90
CA VAL A 340 -3.90 3.43 18.94
C VAL A 340 -5.18 3.67 18.16
N ASP A 341 -5.66 4.92 18.20
CA ASP A 341 -6.78 5.38 17.41
C ASP A 341 -6.28 6.06 16.13
N ILE A 342 -6.68 5.53 14.97
CA ILE A 342 -6.20 5.98 13.66
C ILE A 342 -7.00 7.17 13.10
N LEU A 343 -8.07 7.60 13.79
CA LEU A 343 -8.81 8.83 13.48
C LEU A 343 -8.28 10.07 14.23
N VAL A 344 -7.31 9.91 15.14
CA VAL A 344 -6.77 11.05 15.90
C VAL A 344 -6.10 12.06 14.97
N GLY A 345 -6.53 13.32 15.05
CA GLY A 345 -6.02 14.43 14.23
C GLY A 345 -6.65 14.51 12.84
N ILE A 346 -7.56 13.62 12.49
CA ILE A 346 -8.31 13.74 11.24
C ILE A 346 -9.33 14.87 11.35
N ASN A 347 -9.45 15.66 10.28
CA ASN A 347 -10.34 16.81 10.21
C ASN A 347 -11.80 16.42 10.53
N GLU A 348 -12.46 17.18 11.38
CA GLU A 348 -13.83 16.86 11.83
C GLU A 348 -14.87 16.91 10.70
N ILE A 349 -14.70 17.83 9.73
CA ILE A 349 -15.60 17.95 8.58
C ILE A 349 -15.48 16.69 7.73
N PHE A 350 -14.25 16.23 7.48
CA PHE A 350 -14.00 14.98 6.77
C PHE A 350 -14.68 13.78 7.45
N ILE A 351 -14.59 13.67 8.79
CA ILE A 351 -15.28 12.60 9.54
C ILE A 351 -16.80 12.71 9.40
N LEU A 352 -17.35 13.93 9.49
CA LEU A 352 -18.79 14.17 9.41
C LEU A 352 -19.37 13.83 8.02
N GLU A 353 -18.68 14.22 6.95
CA GLU A 353 -19.06 13.90 5.58
C GLU A 353 -19.08 12.39 5.35
N ASN A 354 -18.02 11.71 5.79
CA ASN A 354 -17.90 10.26 5.71
C ASN A 354 -18.96 9.51 6.51
N ARG A 355 -19.28 10.02 7.70
CA ARG A 355 -20.37 9.50 8.51
C ARG A 355 -21.71 9.60 7.78
N ARG A 356 -21.99 10.71 7.10
CA ARG A 356 -23.24 10.91 6.34
C ARG A 356 -23.34 9.93 5.17
N VAL A 357 -22.26 9.74 4.41
CA VAL A 357 -22.20 8.77 3.31
C VAL A 357 -22.45 7.35 3.84
N CYS A 358 -21.74 6.95 4.89
CA CYS A 358 -21.86 5.62 5.47
C CYS A 358 -23.27 5.37 6.08
N GLN A 359 -23.85 6.37 6.74
CA GLN A 359 -25.23 6.31 7.25
C GLN A 359 -26.21 6.14 6.09
N LYS A 360 -26.08 6.92 5.01
CA LYS A 360 -26.97 6.80 3.84
C LYS A 360 -26.85 5.42 3.18
N LEU A 361 -25.63 4.91 3.00
CA LEU A 361 -25.43 3.54 2.50
C LEU A 361 -26.08 2.49 3.39
N THR A 362 -26.21 2.74 4.70
CA THR A 362 -26.82 1.79 5.64
C THR A 362 -28.35 1.87 5.63
N ASP A 363 -28.91 3.09 5.51
CA ASP A 363 -30.34 3.35 5.68
C ASP A 363 -31.14 3.31 4.37
N ASP A 364 -30.47 3.48 3.22
CA ASP A 364 -31.09 3.67 1.91
C ASP A 364 -30.57 2.62 0.91
N GLU A 365 -31.33 1.53 0.76
CA GLU A 365 -31.02 0.43 -0.16
C GLU A 365 -30.94 0.90 -1.61
N GLU A 366 -31.82 1.82 -2.03
CA GLU A 366 -31.82 2.37 -3.38
C GLU A 366 -30.51 3.12 -3.64
N PHE A 367 -30.05 3.93 -2.69
CA PHE A 367 -28.76 4.61 -2.78
C PHE A 367 -27.57 3.64 -2.84
N MET A 368 -27.62 2.53 -2.08
CA MET A 368 -26.59 1.48 -2.15
C MET A 368 -26.55 0.84 -3.54
N LEU A 369 -27.71 0.44 -4.06
CA LEU A 369 -27.84 -0.18 -5.38
C LEU A 369 -27.45 0.78 -6.50
N GLU A 370 -27.86 2.05 -6.42
CA GLU A 370 -27.44 3.10 -7.34
C GLU A 370 -25.91 3.27 -7.32
N THR A 371 -25.30 3.26 -6.14
CA THR A 371 -23.83 3.37 -5.98
C THR A 371 -23.11 2.18 -6.61
N LEU A 372 -23.68 0.98 -6.48
CA LEU A 372 -23.15 -0.24 -7.11
C LEU A 372 -23.33 -0.20 -8.63
N ASN A 373 -24.51 0.17 -9.12
CA ASN A 373 -24.88 0.14 -10.54
C ASN A 373 -24.15 1.23 -11.36
N LYS A 374 -24.04 2.45 -10.84
CA LYS A 374 -23.36 3.59 -11.51
C LYS A 374 -21.89 3.34 -11.87
N ARG A 375 -21.31 2.26 -11.36
CA ARG A 375 -19.91 1.91 -11.57
C ARG A 375 -19.73 0.56 -12.28
N LEU A 376 -20.84 -0.12 -12.57
CA LEU A 376 -20.85 -1.29 -13.47
C LEU A 376 -21.08 -0.86 -14.93
N GLU A 377 -21.66 0.33 -15.12
CA GLU A 377 -21.69 1.09 -16.37
C GLU A 377 -20.36 1.81 -16.58
#